data_AF-A0A821I9R3-F1
#
_entry.id   AF-A0A821I9R3-F1
#
_cell.length_a   1.000
_cell.length_b   1.000
_cell.length_c   1.000
_cell.angle_alpha   90.00
_cell.angle_beta   90.00
_cell.angle_gamma   90.00
#
_symmetry.space_group_name_H-M   'P 1'
#
loop_
_entity.id
_entity.type
_entity.pdbx_description
1 polymer ?
#
loop_
_entity_poly.entity_id
_entity_poly.type
_entity_poly.pdbx_seq_one_letter_code
_entity_poly.pdbx_strand_id
1 'polypeptide(L)'
;MPRRHYLQNKTTGKKYPVHSLRRSTRPPKDEKLQRKFNDHIQLSASDLPHKVDLRSKMTPIKHQGDTNSCAATAFAGALEYLLKKSSSTNIDISRFFVYYNARIKDNGLNKNVKDEGSIVTDALEALKEFGVCEESIWAYDIQEKNKRPNEKAYKAAQNKKIVDALQIDVDLNEMKTCLAQDYPFAFGLLLFQSFDKGCKNGVIPTPKPEEASREIHDVVGYSNHSKAFIVRKSWGEYWGDDGYCYIPYDYMANPDLSFQVYAVRQAETDDIGHEYWIKDDSINYHPDIIDEDDDDDWEQQMQYGLGEQQMQEEEDLQEEDDPQEQEKEL
;
A
#
# COMPACT_ATOMS: atom_id res chain seq x y z
N MET A 1 -13.00 -17.11 26.15
CA MET A 1 -11.77 -16.30 25.98
C MET A 1 -11.53 -16.06 24.50
N PRO A 2 -11.30 -14.82 24.05
CA PRO A 2 -10.92 -14.58 22.66
C PRO A 2 -9.57 -15.26 22.39
N ARG A 3 -9.49 -16.11 21.34
CA ARG A 3 -8.24 -16.71 20.91
C ARG A 3 -7.36 -15.60 20.34
N ARG A 4 -6.23 -15.29 20.99
CA ARG A 4 -5.21 -14.40 20.41
C ARG A 4 -4.68 -15.06 19.14
N HIS A 5 -4.83 -14.38 18.00
CA HIS A 5 -4.29 -14.81 16.72
C HIS A 5 -2.86 -14.27 16.58
N TYR A 6 -1.97 -15.01 15.92
CA TYR A 6 -0.57 -14.61 15.77
C TYR A 6 -0.12 -14.78 14.32
N LEU A 7 0.54 -13.77 13.75
CA LEU A 7 1.36 -13.93 12.55
C LEU A 7 2.74 -14.44 12.97
N GLN A 8 3.25 -15.45 12.27
CA GLN A 8 4.57 -16.00 12.56
C GLN A 8 5.51 -15.75 11.38
N ASN A 9 6.54 -14.94 11.62
CA ASN A 9 7.62 -14.80 10.65
C ASN A 9 8.35 -16.15 10.52
N LYS A 10 8.55 -16.61 9.27
CA LYS A 10 9.14 -17.94 8.99
C LYS A 10 10.65 -17.99 9.14
N THR A 11 11.31 -16.86 8.95
CA THR A 11 12.77 -16.72 9.01
C THR A 11 13.21 -16.56 10.47
N THR A 12 12.52 -15.73 11.24
CA THR A 12 12.85 -15.39 12.63
C THR A 12 12.05 -16.22 13.64
N GLY A 13 10.94 -16.84 13.24
CA GLY A 13 10.05 -17.61 14.11
C GLY A 13 9.18 -16.75 15.04
N LYS A 14 9.34 -15.42 15.00
CA LYS A 14 8.69 -14.45 15.91
C LYS A 14 7.19 -14.36 15.63
N LYS A 15 6.40 -14.27 16.72
CA LYS A 15 4.93 -14.28 16.68
C LYS A 15 4.38 -12.91 17.08
N TYR A 16 3.62 -12.30 16.19
CA TYR A 16 3.00 -10.98 16.41
C TYR A 16 1.51 -11.16 16.72
N PRO A 17 1.01 -10.75 17.91
CA PRO A 17 -0.40 -10.84 18.26
C PRO A 17 -1.22 -9.89 17.38
N VAL A 18 -2.22 -10.43 16.68
CA VAL A 18 -3.09 -9.67 15.78
C VAL A 18 -4.50 -9.65 16.35
N HIS A 19 -5.06 -8.45 16.49
CA HIS A 19 -6.37 -8.27 17.13
C HIS A 19 -7.56 -8.50 16.18
N SER A 20 -7.35 -8.63 14.87
CA SER A 20 -8.44 -8.66 13.88
C SER A 20 -8.36 -9.74 12.78
N LEU A 21 -7.40 -10.68 12.80
CA LEU A 21 -7.39 -11.76 11.79
C LEU A 21 -8.32 -12.91 12.17
N ARG A 22 -9.31 -13.24 11.31
CA ARG A 22 -9.85 -14.60 11.23
C ARG A 22 -9.42 -15.27 9.93
N ARG A 23 -8.87 -16.48 10.11
CA ARG A 23 -8.51 -17.52 9.14
C ARG A 23 -9.00 -17.28 7.70
N SER A 24 -8.20 -16.55 6.95
CA SER A 24 -7.84 -17.03 5.63
C SER A 24 -6.40 -17.45 5.70
N THR A 25 -6.23 -18.76 5.58
CA THR A 25 -4.92 -19.39 5.49
C THR A 25 -4.13 -18.69 4.40
N ARG A 26 -2.93 -18.22 4.76
CA ARG A 26 -1.78 -18.06 3.86
C ARG A 26 -2.06 -18.73 2.50
N PRO A 27 -2.04 -18.00 1.37
CA PRO A 27 -2.36 -18.60 0.09
C PRO A 27 -1.51 -19.87 -0.09
N PRO A 28 -2.06 -20.93 -0.72
CA PRO A 28 -1.25 -22.03 -1.18
C PRO A 28 -0.01 -21.46 -1.88
N LYS A 29 1.15 -22.09 -1.70
CA LYS A 29 2.30 -21.80 -2.56
C LYS A 29 1.88 -22.12 -4.00
N ASP A 30 1.32 -21.16 -4.72
CA ASP A 30 1.30 -21.22 -6.16
C ASP A 30 2.67 -20.69 -6.63
N GLU A 31 3.69 -21.54 -6.48
CA GLU A 31 5.02 -21.39 -7.08
C GLU A 31 4.94 -21.21 -8.62
N LYS A 32 3.77 -21.47 -9.22
CA LYS A 32 3.54 -21.39 -10.66
C LYS A 32 3.19 -19.99 -11.18
N LEU A 33 2.88 -19.01 -10.33
CA LEU A 33 2.24 -17.75 -10.77
C LEU A 33 2.99 -16.47 -10.37
N GLN A 34 4.17 -16.59 -9.77
CA GLN A 34 4.94 -15.44 -9.33
C GLN A 34 6.20 -15.34 -10.18
N ARG A 35 6.16 -14.55 -11.25
CA ARG A 35 7.41 -14.02 -11.80
C ARG A 35 8.02 -13.16 -10.71
N LYS A 36 9.23 -13.52 -10.28
CA LYS A 36 9.94 -12.71 -9.31
C LYS A 36 10.41 -11.45 -10.01
N PHE A 37 10.36 -10.32 -9.32
CA PHE A 37 10.85 -9.06 -9.86
C PHE A 37 12.29 -9.18 -10.39
N ASN A 38 13.13 -9.94 -9.69
CA ASN A 38 14.55 -10.15 -10.01
C ASN A 38 14.82 -10.88 -11.34
N ASP A 39 13.80 -11.44 -12.00
CA ASP A 39 13.97 -12.09 -13.30
C ASP A 39 14.20 -11.07 -14.44
N HIS A 40 13.99 -9.76 -14.19
CA HIS A 40 13.95 -8.72 -15.23
C HIS A 40 14.63 -7.40 -14.86
N ILE A 41 15.90 -7.43 -14.42
CA ILE A 41 16.82 -6.29 -14.14
C ILE A 41 16.99 -6.01 -12.63
N GLN A 42 18.18 -6.31 -12.11
CA GLN A 42 18.62 -5.80 -10.81
C GLN A 42 19.49 -4.56 -11.01
N LEU A 43 19.04 -3.43 -10.49
CA LEU A 43 19.88 -2.25 -10.35
C LEU A 43 20.78 -2.42 -9.13
N SER A 44 22.06 -2.07 -9.26
CA SER A 44 22.90 -1.98 -8.07
C SER A 44 22.42 -0.81 -7.21
N ALA A 45 22.65 -0.87 -5.90
CA ALA A 45 22.25 0.22 -5.00
C ALA A 45 22.87 1.58 -5.38
N SER A 46 24.03 1.57 -6.05
CA SER A 46 24.71 2.76 -6.57
C SER A 46 24.12 3.31 -7.87
N ASP A 47 23.34 2.52 -8.61
CA ASP A 47 22.72 2.96 -9.87
C ASP A 47 21.32 3.55 -9.64
N LEU A 48 20.74 3.36 -8.44
CA LEU A 48 19.41 3.85 -8.10
C LEU A 48 19.41 5.37 -7.87
N PRO A 49 18.39 6.10 -8.35
CA PRO A 49 18.24 7.51 -8.04
C PRO A 49 18.10 7.71 -6.53
N HIS A 50 18.60 8.86 -6.07
CA HIS A 50 18.59 9.21 -4.65
C HIS A 50 17.15 9.41 -4.12
N LYS A 51 16.24 9.82 -5.00
CA LYS A 51 14.83 10.13 -4.72
C LYS A 51 13.97 9.68 -5.90
N VAL A 52 12.77 9.17 -5.61
CA VAL A 52 11.71 8.91 -6.57
C VAL A 52 10.39 9.36 -5.95
N ASP A 53 9.72 10.30 -6.61
CA ASP A 53 8.41 10.79 -6.20
C ASP A 53 7.40 10.66 -7.35
N LEU A 54 6.38 9.82 -7.16
CA LEU A 54 5.34 9.61 -8.16
C LEU A 54 4.07 10.45 -7.91
N ARG A 55 4.03 11.30 -6.85
CA ARG A 55 2.80 12.02 -6.42
C ARG A 55 2.19 12.86 -7.54
N SER A 56 2.99 13.63 -8.26
CA SER A 56 2.54 14.50 -9.37
C SER A 56 1.85 13.70 -10.50
N LYS A 57 2.21 12.44 -10.65
CA LYS A 57 1.67 11.52 -11.65
C LYS A 57 0.47 10.73 -11.16
N MET A 58 0.15 10.73 -9.87
CA MET A 58 -1.00 10.00 -9.32
C MET A 58 -2.34 10.69 -9.64
N THR A 59 -3.44 9.93 -9.54
CA THR A 59 -4.81 10.48 -9.53
C THR A 59 -5.13 11.14 -8.18
N PRO A 60 -6.22 11.92 -8.05
CA PRO A 60 -6.62 12.50 -6.75
C PRO A 60 -6.77 11.45 -5.64
N ILE A 61 -6.45 11.81 -4.39
CA ILE A 61 -6.53 10.90 -3.24
C ILE A 61 -7.94 10.36 -3.06
N LYS A 62 -8.04 9.08 -2.66
CA LYS A 62 -9.31 8.41 -2.40
C LYS A 62 -9.60 8.41 -0.90
N HIS A 63 -10.89 8.38 -0.56
CA HIS A 63 -11.36 8.15 0.79
C HIS A 63 -12.14 6.83 0.87
N GLN A 64 -11.73 5.89 1.72
CA GLN A 64 -12.36 4.58 1.87
C GLN A 64 -13.57 4.58 2.81
N GLY A 65 -13.76 5.64 3.59
CA GLY A 65 -14.88 5.69 4.54
C GLY A 65 -14.76 4.67 5.66
N ASP A 66 -15.89 4.40 6.31
CA ASP A 66 -16.04 3.33 7.30
C ASP A 66 -16.20 1.97 6.62
N THR A 67 -15.13 1.55 5.94
CA THR A 67 -15.00 0.26 5.26
C THR A 67 -13.60 -0.31 5.45
N ASN A 68 -13.43 -1.60 5.20
CA ASN A 68 -12.14 -2.28 5.21
C ASN A 68 -11.61 -2.51 3.78
N SER A 69 -11.82 -1.56 2.85
CA SER A 69 -11.49 -1.75 1.41
C SER A 69 -10.06 -1.36 1.01
N CYS A 70 -9.12 -1.22 1.95
CA CYS A 70 -7.78 -0.67 1.71
C CYS A 70 -7.01 -1.40 0.59
N ALA A 71 -6.98 -2.74 0.58
CA ALA A 71 -6.30 -3.50 -0.47
C ALA A 71 -6.86 -3.21 -1.88
N ALA A 72 -8.19 -3.09 -1.99
CA ALA A 72 -8.84 -2.75 -3.25
C ALA A 72 -8.56 -1.31 -3.67
N THR A 73 -8.50 -0.36 -2.72
CA THR A 73 -8.13 1.03 -3.00
C THR A 73 -6.67 1.16 -3.43
N ALA A 74 -5.76 0.34 -2.87
CA ALA A 74 -4.35 0.32 -3.26
C ALA A 74 -4.14 -0.07 -4.71
N PHE A 75 -4.74 -1.20 -5.11
CA PHE A 75 -4.69 -1.59 -6.51
C PHE A 75 -5.44 -0.63 -7.41
N ALA A 76 -6.48 0.05 -6.90
CA ALA A 76 -7.13 1.11 -7.65
C ALA A 76 -6.15 2.24 -7.97
N GLY A 77 -5.48 2.80 -6.97
CA GLY A 77 -4.47 3.85 -7.20
C GLY A 77 -3.37 3.41 -8.16
N ALA A 78 -2.84 2.19 -8.02
CA ALA A 78 -1.79 1.68 -8.89
C ALA A 78 -2.25 1.52 -10.36
N LEU A 79 -3.47 1.02 -10.59
CA LEU A 79 -4.02 0.90 -11.93
C LEU A 79 -4.40 2.25 -12.54
N GLU A 80 -5.02 3.13 -11.77
CA GLU A 80 -5.34 4.50 -12.18
C GLU A 80 -4.08 5.27 -12.60
N TYR A 81 -2.97 5.08 -11.87
CA TYR A 81 -1.66 5.61 -12.21
C TYR A 81 -1.20 5.14 -13.61
N LEU A 82 -1.23 3.82 -13.86
CA LEU A 82 -0.82 3.27 -15.16
C LEU A 82 -1.74 3.76 -16.30
N LEU A 83 -3.05 3.80 -16.05
CA LEU A 83 -4.03 4.30 -17.02
C LEU A 83 -3.81 5.78 -17.34
N LYS A 84 -3.55 6.62 -16.33
CA LYS A 84 -3.23 8.03 -16.52
C LYS A 84 -1.91 8.20 -17.27
N LYS A 85 -0.87 7.43 -16.93
CA LYS A 85 0.44 7.44 -17.61
C LYS A 85 0.30 7.16 -19.11
N SER A 86 -0.60 6.28 -19.51
CA SER A 86 -0.76 5.85 -20.91
C SER A 86 -1.78 6.66 -21.71
N SER A 87 -2.85 7.15 -21.07
CA SER A 87 -3.94 7.88 -21.75
C SER A 87 -3.92 9.39 -21.49
N SER A 88 -3.04 9.87 -20.61
CA SER A 88 -3.06 11.25 -20.08
C SER A 88 -4.40 11.67 -19.46
N THR A 89 -5.26 10.71 -19.11
CA THR A 89 -6.60 10.94 -18.60
C THR A 89 -6.78 10.26 -17.24
N ASN A 90 -7.42 10.96 -16.30
CA ASN A 90 -7.81 10.36 -15.04
C ASN A 90 -9.01 9.43 -15.28
N ILE A 91 -8.78 8.13 -15.16
CA ILE A 91 -9.83 7.12 -15.16
C ILE A 91 -10.05 6.71 -13.71
N ASP A 92 -11.28 6.75 -13.22
CA ASP A 92 -11.64 6.34 -11.87
C ASP A 92 -12.11 4.89 -11.87
N ILE A 93 -11.41 3.99 -11.17
CA ILE A 93 -11.77 2.57 -11.17
C ILE A 93 -12.60 2.19 -9.95
N SER A 94 -13.55 1.29 -10.15
CA SER A 94 -14.48 0.87 -9.10
C SER A 94 -13.79 0.06 -8.00
N ARG A 95 -13.56 0.70 -6.86
CA ARG A 95 -12.97 0.06 -5.68
C ARG A 95 -13.87 -1.04 -5.12
N PHE A 96 -15.20 -0.87 -5.13
CA PHE A 96 -16.12 -1.90 -4.65
C PHE A 96 -16.30 -3.08 -5.60
N PHE A 97 -16.04 -2.91 -6.90
CA PHE A 97 -15.96 -4.06 -7.80
C PHE A 97 -14.78 -4.97 -7.40
N VAL A 98 -13.59 -4.38 -7.21
CA VAL A 98 -12.40 -5.11 -6.77
C VAL A 98 -12.61 -5.70 -5.38
N TYR A 99 -13.10 -4.90 -4.43
CA TYR A 99 -13.28 -5.31 -3.04
C TYR A 99 -14.30 -6.45 -2.86
N TYR A 100 -15.42 -6.42 -3.59
CA TYR A 100 -16.37 -7.54 -3.57
C TYR A 100 -15.74 -8.82 -4.13
N ASN A 101 -15.10 -8.73 -5.30
CA ASN A 101 -14.52 -9.90 -5.96
C ASN A 101 -13.32 -10.50 -5.21
N ALA A 102 -12.55 -9.68 -4.49
CA ALA A 102 -11.50 -10.16 -3.59
C ALA A 102 -12.08 -11.01 -2.44
N ARG A 103 -13.16 -10.53 -1.80
CA ARG A 103 -13.74 -11.22 -0.64
C ARG A 103 -14.52 -12.49 -0.95
N ILE A 104 -15.02 -12.67 -2.18
CA ILE A 104 -15.64 -13.95 -2.56
C ILE A 104 -14.60 -15.04 -2.80
N LYS A 105 -13.34 -14.68 -3.11
CA LYS A 105 -12.21 -15.62 -3.16
C LYS A 105 -11.86 -16.06 -1.75
N ASP A 106 -11.75 -15.09 -0.85
CA ASP A 106 -11.48 -15.34 0.57
C ASP A 106 -12.55 -16.21 1.26
N ASN A 107 -13.82 -15.91 1.01
CA ASN A 107 -14.95 -16.61 1.62
C ASN A 107 -15.43 -17.86 0.86
N GLY A 108 -14.78 -18.22 -0.26
CA GLY A 108 -15.09 -19.38 -1.09
C GLY A 108 -16.54 -19.43 -1.59
N LEU A 109 -16.88 -18.71 -2.67
CA LEU A 109 -18.21 -18.65 -3.33
C LEU A 109 -19.43 -18.39 -2.41
N ASN A 110 -19.22 -18.15 -1.12
CA ASN A 110 -20.26 -17.86 -0.16
C ASN A 110 -20.84 -16.48 -0.45
N LYS A 111 -22.17 -16.41 -0.61
CA LYS A 111 -22.87 -15.18 -0.99
C LYS A 111 -23.01 -14.17 0.15
N ASN A 112 -22.63 -14.54 1.38
CA ASN A 112 -22.72 -13.68 2.56
C ASN A 112 -21.39 -12.96 2.82
N VAL A 113 -20.96 -12.14 1.86
CA VAL A 113 -19.76 -11.32 1.98
C VAL A 113 -19.97 -10.24 3.05
N LYS A 114 -18.95 -10.03 3.90
CA LYS A 114 -18.95 -9.01 4.96
C LYS A 114 -17.80 -8.04 4.79
N ASP A 115 -17.94 -6.87 5.39
CA ASP A 115 -16.93 -5.82 5.40
C ASP A 115 -15.83 -6.14 6.42
N GLU A 116 -15.03 -7.16 6.13
CA GLU A 116 -14.01 -7.71 7.04
C GLU A 116 -12.59 -7.57 6.46
N GLY A 117 -12.46 -6.87 5.34
CA GLY A 117 -11.19 -6.74 4.62
C GLY A 117 -11.00 -7.79 3.54
N SER A 118 -9.88 -7.69 2.82
CA SER A 118 -9.37 -8.71 1.90
C SER A 118 -7.85 -8.65 1.92
N ILE A 119 -7.19 -9.79 1.72
CA ILE A 119 -5.73 -9.80 1.56
C ILE A 119 -5.33 -9.22 0.18
N VAL A 120 -4.10 -8.72 0.03
CA VAL A 120 -3.60 -8.12 -1.21
C VAL A 120 -3.69 -9.11 -2.37
N THR A 121 -3.29 -10.36 -2.13
CA THR A 121 -3.26 -11.39 -3.16
C THR A 121 -4.64 -11.63 -3.77
N ASP A 122 -5.71 -11.63 -2.97
CA ASP A 122 -7.07 -11.84 -3.46
C ASP A 122 -7.57 -10.67 -4.30
N ALA A 123 -7.19 -9.44 -3.94
CA ALA A 123 -7.49 -8.26 -4.74
C ALA A 123 -6.76 -8.30 -6.10
N LEU A 124 -5.48 -8.69 -6.11
CA LEU A 124 -4.72 -8.88 -7.34
C LEU A 124 -5.33 -9.98 -8.22
N GLU A 125 -5.69 -11.12 -7.63
CA GLU A 125 -6.32 -12.22 -8.35
C GLU A 125 -7.70 -11.83 -8.88
N ALA A 126 -8.49 -11.07 -8.13
CA ALA A 126 -9.79 -10.57 -8.59
C ALA A 126 -9.62 -9.71 -9.85
N LEU A 127 -8.58 -8.88 -9.90
CA LEU A 127 -8.25 -8.06 -11.06
C LEU A 127 -7.76 -8.89 -12.26
N LYS A 128 -7.02 -9.97 -12.03
CA LYS A 128 -6.60 -10.90 -13.10
C LYS A 128 -7.78 -11.70 -13.65
N GLU A 129 -8.69 -12.15 -12.79
CA GLU A 129 -9.80 -13.03 -13.16
C GLU A 129 -10.98 -12.26 -13.77
N PHE A 130 -11.43 -11.21 -13.07
CA PHE A 130 -12.65 -10.47 -13.40
C PHE A 130 -12.40 -9.13 -14.08
N GLY A 131 -11.17 -8.60 -13.97
CA GLY A 131 -10.83 -7.24 -14.40
C GLY A 131 -11.41 -6.18 -13.48
N VAL A 132 -11.62 -4.98 -14.03
CA VAL A 132 -12.20 -3.86 -13.28
C VAL A 132 -13.05 -2.97 -14.17
N CYS A 133 -14.14 -2.43 -13.62
CA CYS A 133 -14.95 -1.41 -14.29
C CYS A 133 -14.68 -0.03 -13.69
N GLU A 134 -15.12 1.03 -14.37
CA GLU A 134 -15.04 2.38 -13.82
C GLU A 134 -15.98 2.57 -12.62
N GLU A 135 -15.61 3.45 -11.70
CA GLU A 135 -16.43 3.75 -10.51
C GLU A 135 -17.78 4.37 -10.92
N SER A 136 -17.87 5.01 -12.09
CA SER A 136 -19.14 5.46 -12.69
C SER A 136 -20.11 4.33 -13.05
N ILE A 137 -19.63 3.11 -13.27
CA ILE A 137 -20.43 1.92 -13.59
C ILE A 137 -20.83 1.18 -12.31
N TRP A 138 -19.93 1.13 -11.32
CA TRP A 138 -20.19 0.57 -10.01
C TRP A 138 -19.64 1.50 -8.92
N ALA A 139 -20.53 2.33 -8.38
CA ALA A 139 -20.20 3.43 -7.49
C ALA A 139 -19.69 2.99 -6.11
N TYR A 140 -18.89 3.86 -5.50
CA TYR A 140 -18.46 3.73 -4.12
C TYR A 140 -19.54 4.19 -3.12
N ASP A 141 -20.62 3.43 -3.02
CA ASP A 141 -21.68 3.65 -2.03
C ASP A 141 -21.47 2.75 -0.81
N ILE A 142 -21.05 3.34 0.32
CA ILE A 142 -20.71 2.62 1.56
C ILE A 142 -21.88 1.76 2.06
N GLN A 143 -23.13 2.15 1.80
CA GLN A 143 -24.30 1.35 2.18
C GLN A 143 -24.39 0.03 1.39
N GLU A 144 -23.77 0.00 0.21
CA GLU A 144 -23.76 -1.12 -0.72
C GLU A 144 -22.41 -1.85 -0.74
N LYS A 145 -21.54 -1.62 0.25
CA LYS A 145 -20.18 -2.19 0.32
C LYS A 145 -20.11 -3.72 0.23
N ASN A 146 -21.19 -4.43 0.57
CA ASN A 146 -21.27 -5.90 0.48
C ASN A 146 -22.10 -6.40 -0.71
N LYS A 147 -22.67 -5.49 -1.51
CA LYS A 147 -23.54 -5.84 -2.63
C LYS A 147 -22.72 -6.36 -3.79
N ARG A 148 -23.21 -7.43 -4.41
CA ARG A 148 -22.63 -7.98 -5.63
C ARG A 148 -22.74 -6.98 -6.78
N PRO A 149 -21.65 -6.71 -7.51
CA PRO A 149 -21.70 -5.97 -8.77
C PRO A 149 -22.71 -6.54 -9.75
N ASN A 150 -23.45 -5.67 -10.43
CA ASN A 150 -24.42 -6.10 -11.42
C ASN A 150 -23.73 -6.60 -12.71
N GLU A 151 -24.50 -7.24 -13.61
CA GLU A 151 -23.95 -7.76 -14.86
C GLU A 151 -23.32 -6.68 -15.75
N LYS A 152 -23.79 -5.43 -15.69
CA LYS A 152 -23.20 -4.32 -16.43
C LYS A 152 -21.76 -4.07 -15.97
N ALA A 153 -21.52 -4.09 -14.66
CA ALA A 153 -20.18 -3.94 -14.08
C ALA A 153 -19.25 -5.09 -14.51
N TYR A 154 -19.72 -6.35 -14.42
CA TYR A 154 -18.93 -7.50 -14.87
C TYR A 154 -18.62 -7.46 -16.38
N LYS A 155 -19.60 -7.10 -17.22
CA LYS A 155 -19.38 -6.94 -18.67
C LYS A 155 -18.36 -5.85 -18.97
N ALA A 156 -18.43 -4.71 -18.29
CA ALA A 156 -17.47 -3.62 -18.46
C ALA A 156 -16.06 -3.98 -17.96
N ALA A 157 -15.95 -4.90 -17.00
CA ALA A 157 -14.68 -5.33 -16.43
C ALA A 157 -13.94 -6.38 -17.27
N GLN A 158 -14.66 -7.15 -18.11
CA GLN A 158 -14.10 -8.30 -18.84
C GLN A 158 -12.89 -7.99 -19.71
N ASN A 159 -12.78 -6.76 -20.23
CA ASN A 159 -11.69 -6.33 -21.12
C ASN A 159 -10.69 -5.39 -20.43
N LYS A 160 -10.72 -5.32 -19.09
CA LYS A 160 -9.90 -4.44 -18.26
C LYS A 160 -9.19 -5.26 -17.17
N LYS A 161 -8.46 -6.30 -17.58
CA LYS A 161 -7.79 -7.26 -16.67
C LYS A 161 -6.34 -6.91 -16.44
N ILE A 162 -5.81 -7.23 -15.27
CA ILE A 162 -4.35 -7.24 -15.09
C ILE A 162 -3.77 -8.44 -15.84
N VAL A 163 -2.79 -8.19 -16.71
CA VAL A 163 -2.07 -9.25 -17.43
C VAL A 163 -0.66 -9.48 -16.92
N ASP A 164 -0.05 -8.47 -16.28
CA ASP A 164 1.25 -8.62 -15.64
C ASP A 164 1.32 -7.90 -14.30
N ALA A 165 1.82 -8.62 -13.30
CA ALA A 165 2.08 -8.13 -11.96
C ALA A 165 3.24 -8.92 -11.35
N LEU A 166 4.15 -8.21 -10.69
CA LEU A 166 5.37 -8.78 -10.12
C LEU A 166 5.28 -8.78 -8.61
N GLN A 167 5.72 -9.88 -8.00
CA GLN A 167 5.98 -9.91 -6.58
C GLN A 167 7.36 -9.32 -6.32
N ILE A 168 7.42 -8.38 -5.38
CA ILE A 168 8.65 -7.76 -4.91
C ILE A 168 9.00 -8.43 -3.58
N ASP A 169 10.26 -8.86 -3.45
CA ASP A 169 10.74 -9.34 -2.15
C ASP A 169 10.81 -8.15 -1.17
N VAL A 170 10.53 -8.37 0.11
CA VAL A 170 10.61 -7.32 1.15
C VAL A 170 12.07 -7.01 1.42
N ASP A 171 12.65 -6.23 0.52
CA ASP A 171 14.03 -5.80 0.48
C ASP A 171 14.07 -4.35 0.00
N LEU A 172 14.88 -3.53 0.68
CA LEU A 172 14.95 -2.10 0.41
C LEU A 172 15.34 -1.80 -1.04
N ASN A 173 16.30 -2.53 -1.61
CA ASN A 173 16.78 -2.27 -2.96
C ASN A 173 15.78 -2.76 -4.01
N GLU A 174 15.12 -3.90 -3.80
CA GLU A 174 14.07 -4.39 -4.71
C GLU A 174 12.89 -3.43 -4.78
N MET A 175 12.42 -2.95 -3.61
CA MET A 175 11.32 -1.98 -3.52
C MET A 175 11.68 -0.65 -4.18
N LYS A 176 12.91 -0.15 -3.97
CA LYS A 176 13.40 1.06 -4.64
C LYS A 176 13.55 0.86 -6.15
N THR A 177 14.08 -0.28 -6.59
CA THR A 177 14.22 -0.62 -8.01
C THR A 177 12.87 -0.59 -8.71
N CYS A 178 11.82 -1.14 -8.10
CA CYS A 178 10.48 -1.09 -8.66
C CYS A 178 9.97 0.34 -8.85
N LEU A 179 10.14 1.20 -7.85
CA LEU A 179 9.70 2.59 -7.91
C LEU A 179 10.52 3.39 -8.93
N ALA A 180 11.83 3.15 -9.00
CA ALA A 180 12.72 3.78 -9.96
C ALA A 180 12.41 3.37 -11.42
N GLN A 181 11.78 2.21 -11.62
CA GLN A 181 11.20 1.79 -12.89
C GLN A 181 9.78 2.35 -13.13
N ASP A 182 9.35 3.32 -12.31
CA ASP A 182 8.09 4.04 -12.47
C ASP A 182 6.84 3.15 -12.25
N TYR A 183 6.96 2.14 -11.37
CA TYR A 183 5.86 1.26 -10.97
C TYR A 183 5.56 1.39 -9.46
N PRO A 184 4.38 1.94 -9.08
CA PRO A 184 3.92 1.87 -7.70
C PRO A 184 3.51 0.44 -7.33
N PHE A 185 3.57 0.11 -6.04
CA PHE A 185 3.23 -1.21 -5.55
C PHE A 185 2.27 -1.16 -4.36
N ALA A 186 1.41 -2.18 -4.27
CA ALA A 186 0.59 -2.47 -3.10
C ALA A 186 1.35 -3.46 -2.18
N PHE A 187 1.15 -3.38 -0.88
CA PHE A 187 1.80 -4.25 0.13
C PHE A 187 0.89 -4.38 1.33
N GLY A 188 1.08 -5.37 2.18
CA GLY A 188 0.53 -5.41 3.54
C GLY A 188 1.58 -4.98 4.56
N LEU A 189 1.19 -4.21 5.57
CA LEU A 189 2.05 -3.79 6.68
C LEU A 189 1.32 -3.86 8.01
N LEU A 190 2.02 -4.39 9.01
CA LEU A 190 1.59 -4.35 10.39
C LEU A 190 1.72 -2.93 10.93
N LEU A 191 0.61 -2.23 11.09
CA LEU A 191 0.46 -0.98 11.82
C LEU A 191 0.54 -1.17 13.31
N PHE A 192 0.94 -0.13 14.03
CA PHE A 192 0.92 -0.09 15.47
C PHE A 192 0.22 1.18 15.96
N GLN A 193 -0.02 1.31 17.27
CA GLN A 193 -0.69 2.49 17.81
C GLN A 193 0.07 3.78 17.50
N SER A 194 1.40 3.72 17.45
CA SER A 194 2.25 4.84 17.02
C SER A 194 1.98 5.31 15.59
N PHE A 195 1.42 4.47 14.71
CA PHE A 195 1.05 4.87 13.35
C PHE A 195 0.00 5.98 13.34
N ASP A 196 -0.90 5.99 14.33
CA ASP A 196 -1.96 7.00 14.43
C ASP A 196 -1.41 8.41 14.72
N LYS A 197 -0.14 8.52 15.17
CA LYS A 197 0.56 9.80 15.36
C LYS A 197 0.86 10.52 14.05
N GLY A 198 0.93 9.80 12.92
CA GLY A 198 1.19 10.39 11.60
C GLY A 198 0.01 11.15 10.99
N CYS A 199 -1.13 11.22 11.67
CA CYS A 199 -2.35 11.83 11.13
C CYS A 199 -2.25 13.31 10.78
N LYS A 200 -1.25 14.04 11.32
CA LYS A 200 -1.10 15.49 11.11
C LYS A 200 -0.13 15.88 9.99
N ASN A 201 0.98 15.18 9.86
CA ASN A 201 2.10 15.55 8.97
C ASN A 201 2.59 14.37 8.13
N GLY A 202 1.91 13.22 8.22
CA GLY A 202 2.28 12.01 7.49
C GLY A 202 3.53 11.31 8.04
N VAL A 203 4.25 11.83 9.04
CA VAL A 203 5.49 11.21 9.51
C VAL A 203 5.17 10.00 10.39
N ILE A 204 5.46 8.80 9.89
CA ILE A 204 5.20 7.56 10.64
C ILE A 204 6.42 7.20 11.49
N PRO A 205 6.30 7.10 12.81
CA PRO A 205 7.39 6.63 13.65
C PRO A 205 7.66 5.13 13.42
N THR A 206 8.91 4.72 13.61
CA THR A 206 9.23 3.29 13.69
C THR A 206 8.57 2.70 14.93
N PRO A 207 7.81 1.59 14.81
CA PRO A 207 7.07 1.04 15.94
C PRO A 207 8.00 0.48 17.00
N LYS A 208 7.66 0.73 18.28
CA LYS A 208 8.39 0.15 19.41
C LYS A 208 8.06 -1.35 19.55
N PRO A 209 9.00 -2.20 20.01
CA PRO A 209 8.80 -3.65 20.08
C PRO A 209 7.57 -4.11 20.90
N GLU A 210 7.08 -3.26 21.80
CA GLU A 210 6.00 -3.55 22.76
C GLU A 210 4.58 -3.24 22.23
N GLU A 211 4.45 -2.61 21.06
CA GLU A 211 3.16 -2.13 20.56
C GLU A 211 2.27 -3.24 19.94
N ALA A 212 0.95 -3.06 20.02
CA ALA A 212 -0.04 -3.97 19.41
C ALA A 212 -0.32 -3.62 17.94
N SER A 213 -0.52 -4.63 17.09
CA SER A 213 -0.58 -4.45 15.62
C SER A 213 -1.98 -4.49 14.94
N ARG A 214 -2.13 -3.80 13.79
CA ARG A 214 -3.25 -3.81 12.81
C ARG A 214 -2.69 -3.87 11.36
N GLU A 215 -3.48 -3.95 10.28
CA GLU A 215 -2.95 -4.08 8.89
C GLU A 215 -3.46 -2.99 7.92
N ILE A 216 -2.61 -2.52 6.98
CA ILE A 216 -2.97 -1.65 5.83
C ILE A 216 -2.15 -1.97 4.56
N HIS A 217 -2.49 -1.30 3.44
CA HIS A 217 -1.82 -1.39 2.14
C HIS A 217 -1.72 -0.01 1.46
N ASP A 218 -0.62 0.36 0.75
CA ASP A 218 -0.49 1.45 -0.30
C ASP A 218 0.96 2.08 -0.43
N VAL A 219 1.80 2.00 -1.51
CA VAL A 219 3.11 2.77 -1.66
C VAL A 219 3.14 3.57 -2.96
N VAL A 220 3.78 4.77 -2.96
CA VAL A 220 3.98 5.59 -4.16
C VAL A 220 5.37 6.24 -4.38
N GLY A 221 6.40 6.03 -3.55
CA GLY A 221 7.73 6.65 -3.76
C GLY A 221 8.75 6.38 -2.65
N TYR A 222 9.97 6.94 -2.74
CA TYR A 222 11.02 6.87 -1.71
C TYR A 222 12.04 8.03 -1.76
N SER A 223 12.74 8.30 -0.65
CA SER A 223 13.91 9.20 -0.57
C SER A 223 15.02 8.63 0.31
N ASN A 224 16.25 8.64 -0.21
CA ASN A 224 17.44 8.20 0.53
C ASN A 224 17.94 9.22 1.55
N HIS A 225 17.66 10.51 1.35
CA HIS A 225 17.99 11.56 2.32
C HIS A 225 17.15 11.39 3.59
N SER A 226 15.83 11.34 3.42
CA SER A 226 14.85 11.15 4.50
C SER A 226 14.75 9.71 5.01
N LYS A 227 15.39 8.74 4.32
CA LYS A 227 15.32 7.28 4.59
C LYS A 227 13.89 6.76 4.78
N ALA A 228 12.97 7.21 3.93
CA ALA A 228 11.55 6.88 4.03
C ALA A 228 10.94 6.57 2.67
N PHE A 229 9.91 5.73 2.68
CA PHE A 229 9.00 5.53 1.56
C PHE A 229 7.85 6.54 1.63
N ILE A 230 7.49 7.12 0.49
CA ILE A 230 6.29 7.95 0.31
C ILE A 230 5.12 7.01 0.06
N VAL A 231 4.11 7.09 0.91
CA VAL A 231 2.97 6.18 0.97
C VAL A 231 1.70 6.97 0.78
N ARG A 232 0.97 6.66 -0.29
CA ARG A 232 -0.36 7.21 -0.52
C ARG A 232 -1.31 6.55 0.44
N LYS A 233 -2.27 7.24 1.04
CA LYS A 233 -3.27 6.61 1.88
C LYS A 233 -4.65 6.79 1.26
N SER A 234 -5.57 5.98 1.74
CA SER A 234 -6.96 5.95 1.29
C SER A 234 -7.89 6.59 2.31
N TRP A 235 -7.40 7.56 3.08
CA TRP A 235 -8.11 8.25 4.17
C TRP A 235 -8.42 9.72 3.88
N GLY A 236 -8.40 10.11 2.59
CA GLY A 236 -8.69 11.47 2.16
C GLY A 236 -7.50 12.41 2.26
N GLU A 237 -7.59 13.55 1.58
CA GLU A 237 -6.53 14.57 1.50
C GLU A 237 -6.29 15.25 2.86
N TYR A 238 -7.27 15.26 3.76
CA TYR A 238 -7.15 15.89 5.07
C TYR A 238 -6.35 15.07 6.09
N TRP A 239 -5.89 13.87 5.73
CA TRP A 239 -5.15 12.99 6.62
C TRP A 239 -3.66 12.97 6.23
N GLY A 240 -2.78 13.07 7.22
CA GLY A 240 -1.34 13.05 6.97
C GLY A 240 -0.88 14.31 6.23
N ASP A 241 0.02 14.14 5.27
CA ASP A 241 0.45 15.20 4.35
C ASP A 241 -0.35 15.07 3.04
N ASP A 242 -1.45 15.81 2.92
CA ASP A 242 -2.35 15.79 1.76
C ASP A 242 -2.79 14.37 1.31
N GLY A 243 -3.05 13.48 2.28
CA GLY A 243 -3.41 12.08 2.04
C GLY A 243 -2.22 11.14 1.88
N TYR A 244 -1.00 11.60 2.13
CA TYR A 244 0.23 10.80 2.12
C TYR A 244 0.83 10.65 3.52
N CYS A 245 1.65 9.62 3.68
CA CYS A 245 2.53 9.46 4.82
C CYS A 245 3.92 8.96 4.40
N TYR A 246 4.85 9.01 5.33
CA TYR A 246 6.26 8.72 5.14
C TYR A 246 6.65 7.62 6.11
N ILE A 247 6.96 6.43 5.57
CA ILE A 247 7.27 5.24 6.38
C ILE A 247 8.78 4.99 6.34
N PRO A 248 9.47 4.94 7.50
CA PRO A 248 10.90 4.67 7.56
C PRO A 248 11.30 3.37 6.86
N TYR A 249 12.48 3.35 6.24
CA TYR A 249 13.02 2.16 5.56
C TYR A 249 13.07 0.93 6.48
N ASP A 250 13.52 1.11 7.72
CA ASP A 250 13.65 0.02 8.70
C ASP A 250 12.30 -0.56 9.13
N TYR A 251 11.19 0.15 8.87
CA TYR A 251 9.85 -0.33 9.10
C TYR A 251 9.27 -0.98 7.84
N MET A 252 9.29 -0.27 6.71
CA MET A 252 8.71 -0.75 5.45
C MET A 252 9.44 -1.97 4.86
N ALA A 253 10.78 -1.96 4.89
CA ALA A 253 11.62 -3.03 4.34
C ALA A 253 11.92 -4.13 5.37
N ASN A 254 11.15 -4.20 6.47
CA ASN A 254 11.28 -5.24 7.46
C ASN A 254 10.38 -6.44 7.12
N PRO A 255 10.94 -7.63 6.80
CA PRO A 255 10.16 -8.81 6.42
C PRO A 255 9.34 -9.40 7.58
N ASP A 256 9.54 -8.96 8.82
CA ASP A 256 8.68 -9.29 9.94
C ASP A 256 7.40 -8.44 10.00
N LEU A 257 7.41 -7.25 9.39
CA LEU A 257 6.36 -6.24 9.50
C LEU A 257 5.64 -5.99 8.19
N SER A 258 6.32 -6.12 7.05
CA SER A 258 5.78 -5.97 5.70
C SER A 258 5.65 -7.32 5.00
N PHE A 259 4.63 -7.47 4.16
CA PHE A 259 4.29 -8.71 3.46
C PHE A 259 3.48 -8.43 2.19
N GLN A 260 3.34 -9.42 1.29
CA GLN A 260 2.50 -9.33 0.09
C GLN A 260 2.74 -8.07 -0.77
N VAL A 261 3.99 -7.78 -1.12
CA VAL A 261 4.36 -6.63 -1.95
C VAL A 261 4.21 -6.98 -3.44
N TYR A 262 3.35 -6.25 -4.16
CA TYR A 262 3.04 -6.49 -5.56
C TYR A 262 2.98 -5.19 -6.36
N ALA A 263 3.74 -5.13 -7.45
CA ALA A 263 3.60 -4.09 -8.48
C ALA A 263 2.74 -4.60 -9.63
N VAL A 264 1.83 -3.76 -10.11
CA VAL A 264 1.11 -4.00 -11.37
C VAL A 264 1.93 -3.38 -12.49
N ARG A 265 2.17 -4.12 -13.58
CA ARG A 265 2.92 -3.62 -14.74
C ARG A 265 2.05 -3.39 -15.96
N GLN A 266 1.05 -4.24 -16.17
CA GLN A 266 0.24 -4.19 -17.38
C GLN A 266 -1.21 -4.60 -17.13
N ALA A 267 -2.12 -3.89 -17.77
CA ALA A 267 -3.52 -4.24 -17.90
C ALA A 267 -3.92 -4.40 -19.39
N GLU A 268 -4.83 -5.33 -19.69
CA GLU A 268 -5.62 -5.37 -20.91
C GLU A 268 -6.45 -4.09 -20.99
N THR A 269 -6.32 -3.34 -22.08
CA THR A 269 -7.17 -2.18 -22.35
C THR A 269 -7.46 -2.14 -23.84
N ASP A 270 -8.74 -2.22 -24.23
CA ASP A 270 -9.16 -2.15 -25.64
C ASP A 270 -8.87 -0.78 -26.28
N ASP A 271 -8.71 0.28 -25.48
CA ASP A 271 -8.59 1.68 -25.92
C ASP A 271 -7.16 2.23 -25.91
N ILE A 272 -6.16 1.45 -25.47
CA ILE A 272 -4.76 1.89 -25.46
C ILE A 272 -3.95 0.82 -26.17
N GLY A 273 -3.67 1.11 -27.44
CA GLY A 273 -3.03 0.17 -28.36
C GLY A 273 -1.80 -0.50 -27.75
N HIS A 274 -1.58 -1.74 -28.16
CA HIS A 274 -0.40 -2.56 -27.84
C HIS A 274 0.96 -1.89 -28.13
N GLU A 275 0.99 -0.67 -28.69
CA GLU A 275 2.17 0.10 -29.09
C GLU A 275 2.72 1.06 -28.01
N TYR A 276 1.99 1.33 -26.92
CA TYR A 276 2.45 2.25 -25.86
C TYR A 276 2.99 1.57 -24.61
N TRP A 277 2.96 0.24 -24.58
CA TRP A 277 3.41 -0.54 -23.44
C TRP A 277 4.74 -1.19 -23.75
N ILE A 278 5.77 -0.64 -23.10
CA ILE A 278 7.19 -0.93 -23.27
C ILE A 278 7.44 -2.45 -23.26
N LYS A 279 7.68 -3.03 -24.44
CA LYS A 279 8.57 -4.19 -24.61
C LYS A 279 10.00 -3.67 -24.62
N ASP A 280 10.50 -3.26 -23.48
CA ASP A 280 11.90 -2.87 -23.38
C ASP A 280 12.42 -3.28 -22.01
N ASP A 281 13.40 -4.16 -22.04
CA ASP A 281 14.20 -4.57 -20.89
C ASP A 281 15.31 -3.51 -20.61
N SER A 282 15.09 -2.27 -21.04
CA SER A 282 16.00 -1.15 -20.82
C SER A 282 15.51 -0.27 -19.65
N ILE A 283 16.46 0.09 -18.79
CA ILE A 283 16.25 0.99 -17.66
C ILE A 283 16.01 2.40 -18.22
N ASN A 284 14.75 2.76 -18.45
CA ASN A 284 14.38 4.12 -18.79
C ASN A 284 14.02 4.88 -17.51
N TYR A 285 15.04 5.49 -16.90
CA TYR A 285 14.81 6.53 -15.90
C TYR A 285 14.08 7.69 -16.56
N HIS A 286 12.87 8.00 -16.08
CA HIS A 286 12.18 9.21 -16.53
C HIS A 286 12.77 10.40 -15.75
N PRO A 287 13.38 11.41 -16.41
CA PRO A 287 13.98 12.53 -15.69
C PRO A 287 12.97 13.23 -14.77
N ASP A 288 11.69 13.32 -15.18
CA ASP A 288 10.63 13.93 -14.37
C ASP A 288 10.26 13.20 -13.05
N ILE A 289 10.83 12.03 -12.74
CA ILE A 289 10.71 11.38 -11.40
C ILE A 289 12.00 11.46 -10.57
N ILE A 290 13.10 11.80 -11.23
CA ILE A 290 14.39 12.03 -10.60
C ILE A 290 14.47 13.52 -10.37
N ASP A 291 14.02 13.92 -9.20
CA ASP A 291 14.10 15.31 -8.78
C ASP A 291 15.52 15.56 -8.23
N GLU A 292 16.37 16.17 -9.05
CA GLU A 292 17.75 16.52 -8.67
C GLU A 292 17.83 17.81 -7.85
N ASP A 293 16.75 18.63 -7.77
CA ASP A 293 16.85 20.02 -7.26
C ASP A 293 15.67 20.58 -6.42
N ASP A 294 14.52 19.91 -6.20
CA ASP A 294 13.43 20.41 -5.31
C ASP A 294 13.41 19.69 -3.94
N ASP A 295 14.31 20.10 -3.04
CA ASP A 295 14.53 19.50 -1.71
C ASP A 295 13.61 20.02 -0.59
N ASP A 296 12.77 21.03 -0.80
CA ASP A 296 12.41 21.86 0.36
C ASP A 296 11.17 21.47 1.16
N ASP A 297 10.02 21.11 0.58
CA ASP A 297 8.78 21.18 1.37
C ASP A 297 8.54 19.94 2.26
N TRP A 298 8.56 18.75 1.67
CA TRP A 298 8.21 17.54 2.44
C TRP A 298 9.40 16.97 3.25
N GLU A 299 10.65 17.20 2.82
CA GLU A 299 11.83 16.83 3.63
C GLU A 299 11.92 17.70 4.89
N GLN A 300 11.60 18.99 4.77
CA GLN A 300 11.41 19.85 5.93
C GLN A 300 10.28 19.33 6.81
N GLN A 301 9.12 18.97 6.27
CA GLN A 301 8.03 18.39 7.07
C GLN A 301 8.45 17.10 7.79
N MET A 302 9.23 16.23 7.14
CA MET A 302 9.80 15.04 7.78
C MET A 302 10.73 15.41 8.92
N GLN A 303 11.63 16.36 8.71
CA GLN A 303 12.57 16.81 9.73
C GLN A 303 11.86 17.52 10.90
N TYR A 304 10.86 18.36 10.63
CA TYR A 304 10.00 18.98 11.63
C TYR A 304 9.19 17.93 12.39
N GLY A 305 8.58 16.97 11.70
CA GLY A 305 7.80 15.90 12.32
C GLY A 305 8.65 14.97 13.20
N LEU A 306 9.87 14.65 12.78
CA LEU A 306 10.84 13.93 13.62
C LEU A 306 11.26 14.76 14.84
N GLY A 307 11.43 16.08 14.69
CA GLY A 307 11.71 16.99 15.80
C GLY A 307 10.56 17.09 16.81
N GLU A 308 9.31 17.20 16.34
CA GLU A 308 8.12 17.17 17.20
C GLU A 308 8.01 15.84 17.95
N GLN A 309 8.31 14.72 17.30
CA GLN A 309 8.32 13.40 17.95
C GLN A 309 9.38 13.32 19.05
N GLN A 310 10.60 13.82 18.81
CA GLN A 310 11.66 13.84 19.81
C GLN A 310 11.29 14.70 21.03
N MET A 311 10.71 15.89 20.81
CA MET A 311 10.25 16.74 21.90
C MET A 311 9.14 16.07 22.72
N GLN A 312 8.19 15.40 22.06
CA GLN A 312 7.11 14.70 22.75
C GLN A 312 7.64 13.49 23.56
N GLU A 313 8.64 12.76 23.05
CA GLU A 313 9.28 11.68 23.81
C GLU A 313 10.09 12.21 25.01
N GLU A 314 10.74 13.37 24.89
CA GLU A 314 11.43 14.03 26.01
C GLU A 314 10.45 14.55 27.07
N GLU A 315 9.27 15.04 26.67
CA GLU A 315 8.20 15.44 27.59
C GLU A 315 7.60 14.21 28.31
N ASP A 316 7.26 13.14 27.58
CA ASP A 316 6.73 11.90 28.15
C ASP A 316 7.72 11.28 29.17
N LEU A 317 9.03 11.32 28.89
CA LEU A 317 10.07 10.86 29.81
C LEU A 317 10.22 11.75 31.05
N GLN A 318 10.01 13.06 30.92
CA GLN A 318 10.02 13.98 32.05
C GLN A 318 8.80 13.81 32.97
N GLU A 319 7.65 13.41 32.43
CA GLU A 319 6.47 13.06 33.22
C GLU A 319 6.62 11.70 33.92
N GLU A 320 7.33 10.72 33.34
CA GLU A 320 7.62 9.43 34.00
C GLU A 320 8.67 9.53 35.13
N ASP A 321 9.56 10.54 35.08
CA ASP A 321 10.63 10.76 36.07
C ASP A 321 10.26 11.77 37.19
N ASP A 322 9.04 12.32 37.23
CA ASP A 322 8.60 13.17 38.35
C ASP A 322 8.28 12.32 39.60
N PRO A 323 9.09 12.38 40.68
CA PRO A 323 8.87 11.58 41.88
C PRO A 323 7.69 12.06 42.74
N GLN A 324 6.93 13.07 42.32
CA GLN A 324 5.90 13.70 43.17
C GLN A 324 4.53 13.00 43.20
N GLU A 325 4.30 11.92 42.45
CA GLU A 325 3.01 11.18 42.47
C GLU A 325 3.05 9.75 43.06
N GLN A 326 4.11 9.34 43.76
CA GLN A 326 4.11 8.04 44.48
C GLN A 326 3.80 8.12 45.99
N GLU A 327 3.33 9.27 46.51
CA GLU A 327 2.99 9.43 47.93
C GLU A 327 1.52 9.86 48.17
N LYS A 328 0.56 9.17 47.54
CA LYS A 328 -0.86 9.24 47.94
C LYS A 328 -1.60 7.90 47.77
N GLU A 329 -1.09 6.83 48.36
CA GLU A 329 -1.94 5.69 48.77
C GLU A 329 -1.17 4.80 49.76
N LEU A 330 -1.27 5.16 51.05
CA LEU A 330 -0.96 4.30 52.20
C LEU A 330 -2.07 4.44 53.25
#